data_AF-A0A7S1MXX8-F1
#
_entry.id   AF-A0A7S1MXX8-F1
#
_cell.length_a   1.000
_cell.length_b   1.000
_cell.length_c   1.000
_cell.angle_alpha   90.00
_cell.angle_beta   90.00
_cell.angle_gamma   90.00
#
_symmetry.space_group_name_H-M   'P 1'
#
loop_
_entity.id
_entity.type
_entity.pdbx_description
1 polymer ?
#
loop_
_entity_poly.entity_id
_entity_poly.type
_entity_poly.pdbx_seq_one_letter_code
_entity_poly.pdbx_strand_id
1 'polypeptide(L)'
;VHWEKQQGKSKFVQKEITSETATDSRYLLLVLNKAERAWAYAMDLRAADKQGREVHHMMRKLRKAAIYGKQFEALCAETADDRTALEAEAYASWLTGSEHLEREEWEPALERLSRCRTVYDELSKVSEGEEQRVFER
;
A
#
# COMPACT_ATOMS: atom_id res chain seq x y z
N VAL A 1 -38.41 -18.74 -9.06
CA VAL A 1 -37.33 -17.79 -9.42
C VAL A 1 -36.06 -18.61 -9.60
N HIS A 2 -35.75 -18.97 -10.84
CA HIS A 2 -34.70 -19.91 -11.20
C HIS A 2 -33.40 -19.12 -11.41
N TRP A 3 -32.41 -19.27 -10.53
CA TRP A 3 -31.08 -18.75 -10.83
C TRP A 3 -30.48 -19.67 -11.90
N GLU A 4 -30.39 -19.20 -13.13
CA GLU A 4 -29.62 -19.90 -14.15
C GLU A 4 -28.14 -19.69 -13.84
N LYS A 5 -27.47 -20.76 -13.43
CA LYS A 5 -26.00 -20.82 -13.38
C LYS A 5 -25.50 -20.62 -14.81
N GLN A 6 -25.09 -19.40 -15.17
CA GLN A 6 -24.26 -19.18 -16.35
C GLN A 6 -22.91 -19.89 -16.13
N GLN A 7 -22.87 -21.18 -16.45
CA GLN A 7 -21.66 -22.00 -16.53
C GLN A 7 -20.95 -21.66 -17.85
N GLY A 8 -20.20 -20.57 -17.82
CA GLY A 8 -19.14 -20.28 -18.76
C GLY A 8 -17.99 -19.68 -17.98
N LYS A 9 -16.82 -20.34 -17.96
CA LYS A 9 -15.60 -19.75 -17.37
C LYS A 9 -15.20 -18.55 -18.23
N SER A 10 -15.77 -17.38 -17.96
CA SER A 10 -15.23 -16.13 -18.47
C SER A 10 -13.75 -16.09 -18.09
N LYS A 11 -12.88 -15.96 -19.08
CA LYS A 11 -11.43 -15.89 -18.83
C LYS A 11 -11.20 -14.70 -17.91
N PHE A 12 -10.38 -14.89 -16.87
CA PHE A 12 -9.99 -13.78 -16.02
C PHE A 12 -9.25 -12.74 -16.88
N VAL A 13 -9.81 -11.54 -16.97
CA VAL A 13 -9.17 -10.37 -17.57
C VAL A 13 -8.74 -9.48 -16.42
N GLN A 14 -7.42 -9.34 -16.24
CA GLN A 14 -6.88 -8.42 -15.26
C GLN A 14 -7.21 -6.99 -15.70
N LYS A 15 -7.96 -6.27 -14.87
CA LYS A 15 -8.17 -4.82 -15.06
C LYS A 15 -7.01 -4.09 -14.40
N GLU A 16 -6.00 -3.78 -15.21
CA GLU A 16 -4.91 -2.91 -14.80
C GLU A 16 -5.41 -1.46 -14.71
N ILE A 17 -4.96 -0.76 -13.67
CA ILE A 17 -5.29 0.65 -13.46
C ILE A 17 -4.02 1.41 -13.86
N THR A 18 -4.05 2.02 -15.05
CA THR A 18 -3.02 2.91 -15.56
C THR A 18 -3.47 4.36 -15.39
N SER A 19 -2.56 5.33 -15.49
CA SER A 19 -2.87 6.77 -15.42
C SER A 19 -3.93 7.19 -16.45
N GLU A 20 -3.89 6.63 -17.65
CA GLU A 20 -4.90 6.85 -18.70
C GLU A 20 -6.32 6.44 -18.27
N THR A 21 -6.44 5.37 -17.47
CA THR A 21 -7.72 4.86 -16.97
C THR A 21 -8.17 5.50 -15.65
N ALA A 22 -7.23 6.08 -14.90
CA ALA A 22 -7.45 6.67 -13.59
C ALA A 22 -7.98 8.11 -13.70
N THR A 23 -9.08 8.29 -14.41
CA THR A 23 -9.71 9.62 -14.61
C THR A 23 -10.39 10.16 -13.34
N ASP A 24 -10.61 9.29 -12.35
CA ASP A 24 -11.34 9.60 -11.12
C ASP A 24 -10.52 9.14 -9.90
N SER A 25 -10.52 9.94 -8.83
CA SER A 25 -9.87 9.62 -7.55
C SER A 25 -10.29 8.26 -6.99
N ARG A 26 -11.49 7.77 -7.34
CA ARG A 26 -11.97 6.41 -6.99
C ARG A 26 -11.02 5.31 -7.48
N TYR A 27 -10.31 5.50 -8.58
CA TYR A 27 -9.33 4.53 -9.07
C TYR A 27 -8.09 4.47 -8.19
N LEU A 28 -7.63 5.61 -7.66
CA LEU A 28 -6.55 5.68 -6.68
C LEU A 28 -6.93 4.89 -5.43
N LEU A 29 -8.15 5.09 -4.93
CA LEU A 29 -8.68 4.38 -3.77
C LEU A 29 -8.76 2.86 -3.98
N LEU A 30 -9.02 2.39 -5.21
CA LEU A 30 -9.00 0.95 -5.53
C LEU A 30 -7.60 0.34 -5.38
N VAL A 31 -6.54 1.06 -5.79
CA VAL A 31 -5.16 0.58 -5.65
C VAL A 31 -4.76 0.60 -4.17
N LEU A 32 -5.07 1.69 -3.46
CA LEU A 32 -4.85 1.81 -2.02
C LEU A 32 -5.52 0.65 -1.25
N ASN A 33 -6.79 0.36 -1.52
CA ASN A 33 -7.50 -0.76 -0.88
C ASN A 33 -6.87 -2.13 -1.18
N LYS A 34 -6.22 -2.31 -2.35
CA LYS A 34 -5.49 -3.56 -2.64
C LYS A 34 -4.25 -3.67 -1.76
N ALA A 35 -3.53 -2.57 -1.54
CA ALA A 35 -2.37 -2.51 -0.64
C ALA A 35 -2.80 -2.78 0.81
N GLU A 36 -3.79 -2.03 1.31
CA GLU A 36 -4.34 -2.16 2.66
C GLU A 36 -4.83 -3.56 2.96
N ARG A 37 -5.61 -4.17 2.05
CA ARG A 37 -6.08 -5.55 2.26
C ARG A 37 -4.94 -6.56 2.34
N ALA A 38 -3.86 -6.37 1.57
CA ALA A 38 -2.71 -7.26 1.63
C ALA A 38 -1.93 -7.05 2.93
N TRP A 39 -1.75 -5.80 3.35
CA TRP A 39 -1.08 -5.45 4.60
C TRP A 39 -1.85 -5.94 5.82
N ALA A 40 -3.15 -5.65 5.91
CA ALA A 40 -4.00 -6.08 7.03
C ALA A 40 -4.00 -7.60 7.19
N TYR A 41 -4.04 -8.34 6.08
CA TYR A 41 -3.95 -9.80 6.14
C TYR A 41 -2.55 -10.27 6.59
N ALA A 42 -1.48 -9.57 6.21
CA ALA A 42 -0.17 -9.88 6.77
C ALA A 42 -0.13 -9.62 8.29
N MET A 43 -0.70 -8.50 8.77
CA MET A 43 -0.72 -8.18 10.19
C MET A 43 -1.55 -9.17 11.01
N ASP A 44 -2.65 -9.68 10.46
CA ASP A 44 -3.44 -10.74 11.08
C ASP A 44 -2.63 -12.06 11.20
N LEU A 45 -1.92 -12.43 10.14
CA LEU A 45 -1.01 -13.59 10.17
C LEU A 45 0.14 -13.40 11.18
N ARG A 46 0.65 -12.18 11.31
CA ARG A 46 1.69 -11.79 12.28
C ARG A 46 1.18 -11.88 13.72
N ALA A 47 -0.04 -11.42 13.98
CA ALA A 47 -0.63 -11.39 15.32
C ALA A 47 -0.93 -12.80 15.88
N ALA A 48 -1.16 -13.78 15.00
CA ALA A 48 -1.49 -15.13 15.41
C ALA A 48 -0.29 -16.00 15.87
N ASP A 49 0.92 -15.41 15.99
CA ASP A 49 2.18 -16.05 16.44
C ASP A 49 2.47 -17.41 15.77
N LYS A 50 2.29 -17.40 14.44
CA LYS A 50 2.29 -18.61 13.64
C LYS A 50 3.69 -18.98 13.18
N GLN A 51 4.14 -20.21 13.48
CA GLN A 51 5.47 -20.68 13.14
C GLN A 51 5.51 -21.39 11.76
N GLY A 52 6.64 -21.27 11.05
CA GLY A 52 6.90 -22.01 9.82
C GLY A 52 6.22 -21.44 8.56
N ARG A 53 5.37 -22.23 7.87
CA ARG A 53 4.79 -21.88 6.56
C ARG A 53 3.98 -20.58 6.56
N GLU A 54 3.41 -20.23 7.71
CA GLU A 54 2.56 -19.06 7.85
C GLU A 54 3.37 -17.75 7.87
N VAL A 55 4.63 -17.78 8.34
CA VAL A 55 5.59 -16.66 8.19
C VAL A 55 5.88 -16.39 6.72
N HIS A 56 6.09 -17.44 5.91
CA HIS A 56 6.26 -17.27 4.46
C HIS A 56 5.01 -16.68 3.79
N HIS A 57 3.82 -17.06 4.27
CA HIS A 57 2.57 -16.48 3.78
C HIS A 57 2.48 -14.99 4.15
N MET A 58 2.76 -14.64 5.40
CA MET A 58 2.82 -13.26 5.88
C MET A 58 3.79 -12.42 5.03
N MET A 59 5.04 -12.87 4.86
CA MET A 59 6.04 -12.18 4.04
C MET A 59 5.56 -11.97 2.61
N ARG A 60 4.91 -12.97 2.00
CA ARG A 60 4.33 -12.85 0.65
C ARG A 60 3.21 -11.80 0.60
N LYS A 61 2.42 -11.66 1.66
CA LYS A 61 1.38 -10.64 1.76
C LYS A 61 1.97 -9.24 1.93
N LEU A 62 3.00 -9.08 2.75
CA LEU A 62 3.73 -7.81 2.89
C LEU A 62 4.38 -7.37 1.59
N ARG A 63 5.09 -8.27 0.91
CA ARG A 63 5.66 -7.97 -0.41
C ARG A 63 4.58 -7.54 -1.40
N LYS A 64 3.42 -8.20 -1.37
CA LYS A 64 2.30 -7.83 -2.23
C LYS A 64 1.74 -6.44 -1.87
N ALA A 65 1.66 -6.10 -0.59
CA ALA A 65 1.29 -4.77 -0.14
C ALA A 65 2.28 -3.71 -0.65
N ALA A 66 3.59 -3.93 -0.48
CA ALA A 66 4.63 -3.03 -0.98
C ALA A 66 4.60 -2.84 -2.50
N ILE A 67 4.31 -3.90 -3.27
CA ILE A 67 4.11 -3.78 -4.73
C ILE A 67 2.92 -2.86 -5.05
N TYR A 68 1.79 -3.04 -4.37
CA TYR A 68 0.63 -2.17 -4.57
C TYR A 68 0.88 -0.74 -4.08
N GLY A 69 1.65 -0.55 -3.00
CA GLY A 69 2.08 0.76 -2.53
C GLY A 69 2.89 1.52 -3.58
N LYS A 70 3.88 0.86 -4.21
CA LYS A 70 4.66 1.45 -5.31
C LYS A 70 3.82 1.75 -6.56
N GLN A 71 2.85 0.89 -6.87
CA GLN A 71 1.89 1.15 -7.95
C GLN A 71 1.01 2.37 -7.64
N PHE A 72 0.58 2.52 -6.39
CA PHE A 72 -0.19 3.67 -5.92
C PHE A 72 0.62 4.97 -5.99
N GLU A 73 1.87 4.95 -5.49
CA GLU A 73 2.82 6.07 -5.59
C GLU A 73 3.01 6.53 -7.03
N ALA A 74 3.32 5.61 -7.95
CA ALA A 74 3.51 5.94 -9.35
C ALA A 74 2.25 6.55 -9.98
N LEU A 75 1.07 6.04 -9.62
CA LEU A 75 -0.20 6.56 -10.13
C LEU A 75 -0.50 7.96 -9.57
N CYS A 76 -0.26 8.20 -8.28
CA CYS A 76 -0.45 9.50 -7.66
C CYS A 76 0.53 10.54 -8.20
N ALA A 77 1.77 10.16 -8.50
CA ALA A 77 2.76 11.07 -9.09
C ALA A 77 2.34 11.62 -10.48
N GLU A 78 1.53 10.87 -11.22
CA GLU A 78 1.06 11.27 -12.55
C GLU A 78 -0.32 11.95 -12.54
N THR A 79 -1.17 11.63 -11.57
CA THR A 79 -2.62 11.96 -11.63
C THR A 79 -3.15 12.74 -10.43
N ALA A 80 -2.43 12.78 -9.32
CA ALA A 80 -2.86 13.47 -8.10
C ALA A 80 -2.16 14.82 -7.94
N ASP A 81 -2.63 15.62 -6.97
CA ASP A 81 -1.97 16.85 -6.56
C ASP A 81 -0.67 16.57 -5.78
N ASP A 82 0.21 17.56 -5.72
CA ASP A 82 1.55 17.43 -5.11
C ASP A 82 1.51 16.90 -3.67
N ARG A 83 0.48 17.28 -2.90
CA ARG A 83 0.31 16.79 -1.52
C ARG A 83 -0.01 15.31 -1.49
N THR A 84 -1.02 14.86 -2.24
CA THR A 84 -1.37 13.44 -2.32
C THR A 84 -0.22 12.60 -2.88
N ALA A 85 0.58 13.15 -3.80
CA ALA A 85 1.77 12.49 -4.31
C ALA A 85 2.82 12.26 -3.20
N LEU A 86 3.06 13.26 -2.33
CA LEU A 86 3.95 13.12 -1.17
C LEU A 86 3.41 12.13 -0.12
N GLU A 87 2.10 12.16 0.15
CA GLU A 87 1.45 11.19 1.05
C GLU A 87 1.60 9.76 0.50
N ALA A 88 1.43 9.58 -0.82
CA ALA A 88 1.62 8.29 -1.48
C ALA A 88 3.07 7.80 -1.44
N GLU A 89 4.05 8.69 -1.61
CA GLU A 89 5.47 8.38 -1.47
C GLU A 89 5.81 7.90 -0.05
N ALA A 90 5.32 8.63 0.97
CA ALA A 90 5.55 8.27 2.36
C ALA A 90 4.93 6.90 2.69
N TYR A 91 3.70 6.66 2.24
CA TYR A 91 3.01 5.38 2.38
C TYR A 91 3.74 4.21 1.70
N ALA A 92 4.17 4.38 0.45
CA ALA A 92 4.89 3.34 -0.29
C ALA A 92 6.27 3.04 0.34
N SER A 93 6.94 4.08 0.83
CA SER A 93 8.20 3.96 1.58
C SER A 93 7.99 3.20 2.89
N TRP A 94 6.92 3.48 3.63
CA TRP A 94 6.57 2.78 4.87
C TRP A 94 6.29 1.30 4.65
N LEU A 95 5.47 0.95 3.65
CA LEU A 95 5.17 -0.45 3.31
C LEU A 95 6.42 -1.22 2.88
N THR A 96 7.27 -0.59 2.07
CA THR A 96 8.52 -1.20 1.60
C THR A 96 9.50 -1.38 2.75
N GLY A 97 9.66 -0.37 3.60
CA GLY A 97 10.49 -0.46 4.81
C GLY A 97 10.01 -1.53 5.77
N SER A 98 8.69 -1.65 5.96
CA SER A 98 8.08 -2.70 6.78
C SER A 98 8.33 -4.11 6.22
N GLU A 99 8.30 -4.31 4.90
CA GLU A 99 8.66 -5.59 4.28
C GLU A 99 10.13 -5.96 4.50
N HIS A 100 11.04 -4.99 4.37
CA HIS A 100 12.46 -5.21 4.63
C HIS A 100 12.74 -5.50 6.11
N LEU A 101 12.05 -4.80 7.02
CA LEU A 101 12.16 -5.00 8.46
C LEU A 101 11.79 -6.44 8.84
N GLU A 102 10.68 -6.95 8.30
CA GLU A 102 10.20 -8.31 8.53
C GLU A 102 11.08 -9.38 7.86
N ARG A 103 11.98 -8.98 6.95
CA ARG A 103 13.01 -9.84 6.34
C ARG A 103 14.37 -9.73 7.03
N GLU A 104 14.45 -8.96 8.11
CA GLU A 104 15.70 -8.64 8.82
C GLU A 104 16.74 -7.94 7.91
N GLU A 105 16.28 -7.26 6.85
CA GLU A 105 17.10 -6.46 5.94
C GLU A 105 17.21 -5.03 6.50
N TRP A 106 18.02 -4.88 7.56
CA TRP A 106 18.06 -3.67 8.38
C TRP A 106 18.46 -2.39 7.60
N GLU A 107 19.44 -2.48 6.72
CA GLU A 107 19.92 -1.33 5.93
C GLU A 107 18.84 -0.79 4.96
N PRO A 108 18.26 -1.60 4.05
CA PRO A 108 17.14 -1.17 3.21
C PRO A 108 15.91 -0.74 4.01
N ALA A 109 15.63 -1.40 5.14
CA ALA A 109 14.52 -1.01 6.01
C ALA A 109 14.73 0.40 6.56
N LEU A 110 15.93 0.69 7.10
CA LEU A 110 16.26 1.99 7.66
C LEU A 110 16.19 3.09 6.60
N GLU A 111 16.71 2.84 5.39
CA GLU A 111 16.64 3.81 4.28
C GLU A 111 15.18 4.19 3.99
N ARG A 112 14.31 3.18 3.81
CA ARG A 112 12.91 3.41 3.44
C ARG A 112 12.09 4.00 4.57
N LEU A 113 12.29 3.56 5.80
CA LEU A 113 11.60 4.12 6.97
C LEU A 113 12.07 5.55 7.26
N SER A 114 13.36 5.85 7.05
CA SER A 114 13.87 7.23 7.16
C SER A 114 13.25 8.13 6.10
N ARG A 115 13.12 7.65 4.85
CA ARG A 115 12.43 8.41 3.79
C ARG A 115 10.98 8.70 4.15
N CYS A 116 10.24 7.70 4.59
CA CYS A 116 8.87 7.84 5.09
C CYS A 116 8.78 8.92 6.17
N ARG A 117 9.65 8.84 7.19
CA ARG A 117 9.69 9.80 8.29
C ARG A 117 9.95 11.22 7.80
N THR A 118 10.98 11.42 6.97
CA THR A 118 11.31 12.74 6.43
C THR A 118 10.13 13.36 5.68
N VAL A 119 9.43 12.58 4.85
CA VAL A 119 8.29 13.12 4.09
C VAL A 119 7.13 13.50 5.01
N TYR A 120 6.78 12.66 5.99
CA TYR A 120 5.74 13.02 6.97
C TYR A 120 6.13 14.19 7.87
N ASP A 121 7.41 14.32 8.24
CA ASP A 121 7.92 15.47 8.99
C ASP A 121 7.83 16.77 8.17
N GLU A 122 7.98 16.72 6.84
CA GLU A 122 7.76 17.89 5.99
C GLU A 122 6.26 18.19 5.80
N LEU A 123 5.42 17.16 5.64
CA LEU A 123 3.96 17.32 5.54
C LEU A 123 3.37 17.88 6.83
N SER A 124 3.89 17.50 8.00
CA SER A 124 3.42 18.02 9.29
C SER A 124 3.70 19.51 9.43
N LYS A 125 4.87 20.00 9.01
CA LYS A 125 5.25 21.42 9.05
C LYS A 125 4.35 22.32 8.20
N VAL A 126 3.80 21.78 7.12
CA VAL A 126 2.93 22.52 6.18
C VAL A 126 1.45 22.36 6.54
N SER A 127 1.11 21.44 7.43
CA SER A 127 -0.27 21.19 7.87
C SER A 127 -0.59 21.96 9.15
N GLU A 128 -1.88 22.25 9.37
CA GLU A 128 -2.33 22.98 10.55
C GLU A 128 -3.37 22.15 11.36
N GLY A 129 -3.48 22.42 12.65
CA GLY A 129 -4.56 21.90 13.48
C GLY A 129 -4.53 20.38 13.70
N GLU A 130 -5.63 19.70 13.37
CA GLU A 130 -5.76 18.25 13.58
C GLU A 130 -4.92 17.44 12.59
N GLU A 131 -4.73 17.93 11.36
CA GLU A 131 -3.96 17.24 10.33
C GLU A 131 -2.48 17.14 10.70
N GLN A 132 -1.91 18.21 11.26
CA GLN A 132 -0.54 18.20 11.76
C GLN A 132 -0.31 17.09 12.80
N ARG A 133 -1.26 16.90 13.72
CA ARG A 133 -1.19 15.86 14.76
C ARG A 133 -1.25 14.44 14.21
N VAL A 134 -1.83 14.25 13.02
CA VAL A 134 -1.86 12.93 12.36
C VAL A 134 -0.46 12.58 11.86
N PHE A 135 0.27 13.54 11.29
CA PHE A 135 1.62 13.32 10.75
C PHE A 135 2.73 13.26 11.80
N GLU A 136 2.52 13.85 12.99
CA GLU A 136 3.48 13.82 14.09
C GLU A 136 3.52 12.49 14.89
N ARG A 137 2.58 11.56 14.61
CA ARG A 137 2.48 10.26 15.29
C ARG A 137 3.30 9.18 14.60
#